data_AF-A0A958TJS2-F1
#
_entry.id   AF-A0A958TJS2-F1
#
_cell.length_a   1.000
_cell.length_b   1.000
_cell.length_c   1.000
_cell.angle_alpha   90.00
_cell.angle_beta   90.00
_cell.angle_gamma   90.00
#
_symmetry.space_group_name_H-M   'P 1'
#
loop_
_entity.id
_entity.type
_entity.pdbx_description
1 polymer ?
#
loop_
_entity_poly.entity_id
_entity_poly.type
_entity_poly.pdbx_seq_one_letter_code
_entity_poly.pdbx_strand_id
1 'polypeptide(L)'
;MDISEDVLFSTLAQINKKESQEANKNYKAEQQTLHVVKAEKPTKKINHQYELERKIIEILLLYGNETEKFEDLVLKEDEVTGDLKLEPVVHEAKVFEKIYLDLQEDEMQFSDEKFKILYYTIIDTLHQAEAFQLRDFISKLDQSMENEVTTILMNDERYRLHDWERNHIIPKEKKATVSQLVTQTILSLRCFLIDQKVVEYQVETSKPEVNTLPIMEDIRDYLRLKTLLSKKLGKVVGSKI
;
A
#
# COMPACT_ATOMS: atom_id res chain seq x y z
N MET A 1 -78.12 -17.41 24.18
CA MET A 1 -77.50 -16.13 23.77
C MET A 1 -76.83 -16.40 22.45
N ASP A 2 -77.49 -16.06 21.34
CA ASP A 2 -76.98 -16.28 19.99
C ASP A 2 -76.10 -15.10 19.59
N ILE A 3 -74.79 -15.34 19.50
CA ILE A 3 -73.83 -14.35 19.01
C ILE A 3 -73.90 -14.42 17.48
N SER A 4 -74.29 -13.33 16.82
CA SER A 4 -74.38 -13.30 15.36
C SER A 4 -73.00 -13.32 14.71
N GLU A 5 -72.90 -13.99 13.56
CA GLU A 5 -71.67 -14.14 12.78
C GLU A 5 -71.05 -12.78 12.40
N ASP A 6 -71.89 -11.77 12.19
CA ASP A 6 -71.46 -10.37 11.95
C ASP A 6 -70.69 -9.76 13.13
N VAL A 7 -71.02 -10.14 14.37
CA VAL A 7 -70.28 -9.70 15.56
C VAL A 7 -68.92 -10.38 15.64
N LEU A 8 -68.81 -11.63 15.19
CA LEU A 8 -67.53 -12.35 15.09
C LEU A 8 -66.64 -11.76 13.99
N PHE A 9 -67.20 -11.43 12.82
CA PHE A 9 -66.43 -10.77 11.75
C PHE A 9 -65.96 -9.37 12.14
N SER A 10 -66.79 -8.59 12.84
CA SER A 10 -66.41 -7.24 13.28
C SER A 10 -65.37 -7.25 14.41
N THR A 11 -65.44 -8.21 15.35
CA THR A 11 -64.38 -8.37 16.37
C THR A 11 -63.07 -8.86 15.76
N LEU A 12 -63.11 -9.79 14.80
CA LEU A 12 -61.91 -10.26 14.11
C LEU A 12 -61.27 -9.15 13.26
N ALA A 13 -62.07 -8.31 12.61
CA ALA A 13 -61.58 -7.12 11.90
C ALA A 13 -60.96 -6.07 12.84
N GLN A 14 -61.51 -5.89 14.04
CA GLN A 14 -60.92 -5.00 15.06
C GLN A 14 -59.58 -5.53 15.59
N ILE A 15 -59.47 -6.83 15.81
CA ILE A 15 -58.20 -7.48 16.23
C ILE A 15 -57.13 -7.30 15.15
N ASN A 16 -57.46 -7.58 13.88
CA ASN A 16 -56.54 -7.42 12.75
C ASN A 16 -56.04 -5.96 12.59
N LYS A 17 -56.95 -4.99 12.77
CA LYS A 17 -56.59 -3.56 12.70
C LYS A 17 -55.69 -3.15 13.86
N LYS A 18 -55.88 -3.73 15.05
CA LYS A 18 -55.04 -3.48 16.22
C LYS A 18 -53.65 -4.09 16.08
N GLU A 19 -53.56 -5.33 15.60
CA GLU A 19 -52.27 -5.99 15.29
C GLU A 19 -51.48 -5.24 14.22
N SER A 20 -52.13 -4.77 13.16
CA SER A 20 -51.48 -3.96 12.12
C SER A 20 -50.98 -2.59 12.65
N GLN A 21 -51.69 -1.99 13.60
CA GLN A 21 -51.25 -0.74 14.24
C GLN A 21 -50.09 -0.97 15.22
N GLU A 22 -50.12 -2.05 16.00
CA GLU A 22 -49.03 -2.42 16.91
C GLU A 22 -47.77 -2.82 16.13
N ALA A 23 -47.91 -3.58 15.04
CA ALA A 23 -46.80 -3.88 14.13
C ALA A 23 -46.18 -2.60 13.55
N ASN A 24 -47.00 -1.67 13.04
CA ASN A 24 -46.49 -0.38 12.51
C ASN A 24 -45.81 0.48 13.59
N LYS A 25 -46.23 0.38 14.86
CA LYS A 25 -45.62 1.11 15.98
C LYS A 25 -44.25 0.51 16.33
N ASN A 26 -44.12 -0.82 16.29
CA ASN A 26 -42.85 -1.52 16.49
C ASN A 26 -41.88 -1.27 15.32
N TYR A 27 -42.36 -1.29 14.07
CA TYR A 27 -41.56 -0.92 12.89
C TYR A 27 -41.02 0.53 12.97
N LYS A 28 -41.80 1.48 13.48
CA LYS A 28 -41.34 2.86 13.69
C LYS A 28 -40.35 2.98 14.86
N ALA A 29 -40.47 2.15 15.89
CA ALA A 29 -39.53 2.13 17.01
C ALA A 29 -38.17 1.52 16.62
N GLU A 30 -38.16 0.47 15.79
CA GLU A 30 -36.93 -0.14 15.26
C GLU A 30 -36.20 0.78 14.25
N GLN A 31 -36.92 1.64 13.52
CA GLN A 31 -36.27 2.65 12.66
C GLN A 31 -35.59 3.79 13.42
N GLN A 32 -35.91 3.99 14.71
CA GLN A 32 -35.35 5.09 15.51
C GLN A 32 -34.07 4.72 16.27
N THR A 33 -33.61 3.45 16.22
CA THR A 33 -32.39 3.00 16.92
C THR A 33 -31.12 3.03 16.07
N LEU A 34 -31.19 3.51 14.83
CA LEU A 34 -30.00 3.83 14.04
C LEU A 34 -29.40 5.14 14.54
N HIS A 35 -28.71 5.09 15.67
CA HIS A 35 -27.81 6.15 16.09
C HIS A 35 -26.75 6.35 15.00
N VAL A 36 -26.85 7.47 14.28
CA VAL A 36 -25.78 7.95 13.40
C VAL A 36 -24.52 8.07 14.25
N VAL A 37 -23.57 7.16 14.03
CA VAL A 37 -22.23 7.26 14.60
C VAL A 37 -21.68 8.61 14.14
N LYS A 38 -21.50 9.52 15.10
CA LYS A 38 -20.84 10.82 14.83
C LYS A 38 -19.53 10.52 14.11
N ALA A 39 -19.36 11.16 12.96
CA ALA A 39 -18.19 11.02 12.10
C ALA A 39 -16.91 10.92 12.95
N GLU A 40 -16.18 9.83 12.73
CA GLU A 40 -14.89 9.57 13.35
C GLU A 40 -14.00 10.82 13.20
N LYS A 41 -13.22 11.10 14.26
CA LYS A 41 -12.21 12.18 14.28
C LYS A 41 -11.45 12.16 12.95
N PRO A 42 -11.14 13.31 12.33
CA PRO A 42 -10.44 13.33 11.05
C PRO A 42 -9.17 12.49 11.19
N THR A 43 -9.17 11.33 10.53
CA THR A 43 -7.99 10.47 10.46
C THR A 43 -6.87 11.33 9.91
N LYS A 44 -5.76 11.45 10.66
CA LYS A 44 -4.56 12.11 10.14
C LYS A 44 -4.31 11.57 8.74
N LYS A 45 -4.27 12.45 7.73
CA LYS A 45 -3.90 12.05 6.38
C LYS A 45 -2.51 11.42 6.48
N ILE A 46 -2.45 10.10 6.36
CA ILE A 46 -1.20 9.35 6.39
C ILE A 46 -0.44 9.76 5.13
N ASN A 47 0.77 10.28 5.30
CA ASN A 47 1.64 10.57 4.17
C ASN A 47 2.19 9.23 3.65
N HIS A 48 1.58 8.71 2.58
CA HIS A 48 1.94 7.41 2.03
C HIS A 48 3.40 7.36 1.57
N GLN A 49 3.89 8.45 0.99
CA GLN A 49 5.28 8.56 0.56
C GLN A 49 6.25 8.43 1.72
N TYR A 50 6.00 9.16 2.80
CA TYR A 50 6.82 9.12 4.01
C TYR A 50 6.87 7.70 4.61
N GLU A 51 5.75 6.98 4.65
CA GLU A 51 5.72 5.60 5.14
C GLU A 51 6.55 4.65 4.26
N LEU A 52 6.48 4.81 2.94
CA LEU A 52 7.27 4.01 1.99
C LEU A 52 8.76 4.34 2.07
N GLU A 53 9.11 5.62 2.14
CA GLU A 53 10.48 6.09 2.33
C GLU A 53 11.06 5.56 3.65
N ARG A 54 10.30 5.67 4.74
CA ARG A 54 10.68 5.09 6.03
C ARG A 54 10.89 3.58 5.92
N LYS A 55 10.03 2.89 5.17
CA LYS A 55 10.14 1.44 4.97
C LYS A 55 11.39 1.06 4.18
N ILE A 56 11.80 1.88 3.20
CA ILE A 56 13.07 1.67 2.48
C ILE A 56 14.25 1.78 3.44
N ILE A 57 14.30 2.81 4.28
CA ILE A 57 15.35 2.98 5.28
C ILE A 57 15.38 1.79 6.26
N GLU A 58 14.21 1.35 6.72
CA GLU A 58 14.08 0.18 7.59
C GLU A 58 14.65 -1.09 6.94
N ILE A 59 14.32 -1.36 5.67
CA ILE A 59 14.84 -2.51 4.92
C ILE A 59 16.37 -2.43 4.81
N LEU A 60 16.92 -1.26 4.49
CA LEU A 60 18.37 -1.07 4.38
C LEU A 60 19.09 -1.33 5.70
N LEU A 61 18.54 -0.87 6.83
CA LEU A 61 19.11 -1.07 8.16
C LEU A 61 19.09 -2.52 8.62
N LEU A 62 18.01 -3.25 8.31
CA LEU A 62 17.80 -4.63 8.79
C LEU A 62 18.39 -5.69 7.85
N TYR A 63 18.27 -5.47 6.55
CA TYR A 63 18.53 -6.48 5.52
C TYR A 63 19.50 -6.01 4.44
N GLY A 64 20.06 -4.81 4.53
CA GLY A 64 20.90 -4.22 3.47
C GLY A 64 22.02 -5.16 2.98
N ASN A 65 22.76 -5.78 3.91
CA ASN A 65 23.90 -6.67 3.58
C ASN A 65 23.51 -8.12 3.23
N GLU A 66 22.22 -8.48 3.30
CA GLU A 66 21.75 -9.82 2.93
C GLU A 66 21.74 -9.96 1.40
N THR A 67 22.03 -11.17 0.91
CA THR A 67 21.99 -11.49 -0.53
C THR A 67 20.69 -12.22 -0.84
N GLU A 68 19.94 -11.72 -1.81
CA GLU A 68 18.61 -12.21 -2.14
C GLU A 68 18.45 -12.42 -3.64
N LYS A 69 17.45 -13.24 -4.02
CA LYS A 69 17.08 -13.48 -5.42
C LYS A 69 15.97 -12.53 -5.83
N PHE A 70 16.23 -11.72 -6.85
CA PHE A 70 15.28 -10.77 -7.40
C PHE A 70 14.83 -11.17 -8.80
N GLU A 71 13.54 -10.95 -9.09
CA GLU A 71 12.94 -11.22 -10.40
C GLU A 71 12.62 -9.90 -11.11
N ASP A 72 13.34 -9.66 -12.21
CA ASP A 72 13.14 -8.51 -13.08
C ASP A 72 12.55 -8.93 -14.43
N LEU A 73 11.78 -8.04 -15.05
CA LEU A 73 11.16 -8.28 -16.35
C LEU A 73 12.06 -7.67 -17.42
N VAL A 74 12.60 -8.49 -18.30
CA VAL A 74 13.46 -8.05 -19.41
C VAL A 74 12.73 -8.24 -20.73
N LEU A 75 12.85 -7.25 -21.61
CA LEU A 75 12.33 -7.33 -22.97
C LEU A 75 13.25 -8.23 -23.81
N LYS A 76 12.73 -9.34 -24.30
CA LYS A 76 13.44 -10.26 -25.20
C LYS A 76 12.65 -10.47 -26.49
N GLU A 77 13.37 -10.64 -27.58
CA GLU A 77 12.79 -11.03 -28.86
C GLU A 77 12.43 -12.51 -28.83
N ASP A 78 11.20 -12.83 -29.20
CA ASP A 78 10.76 -14.21 -29.40
C ASP A 78 11.45 -14.77 -30.65
N GLU A 79 12.22 -15.85 -30.49
CA GLU A 79 12.98 -16.49 -31.58
C GLU A 79 12.10 -16.92 -32.76
N VAL A 80 10.79 -17.10 -32.53
CA VAL A 80 9.85 -17.61 -33.54
C VAL A 80 9.08 -16.50 -34.27
N THR A 81 8.69 -15.42 -33.58
CA THR A 81 7.87 -14.36 -34.19
C THR A 81 8.60 -13.03 -34.38
N GLY A 82 9.79 -12.85 -33.76
CA GLY A 82 10.49 -11.58 -33.73
C GLY A 82 9.78 -10.50 -32.90
N ASP A 83 8.73 -10.87 -32.15
CA ASP A 83 8.01 -9.93 -31.29
C ASP A 83 8.73 -9.77 -29.95
N LEU A 84 8.73 -8.55 -29.42
CA LEU A 84 9.28 -8.24 -28.11
C LEU A 84 8.32 -8.69 -26.99
N LYS A 85 8.74 -9.66 -26.17
CA LYS A 85 8.01 -10.16 -25.01
C LYS A 85 8.77 -9.87 -23.70
N LEU A 86 8.02 -9.65 -22.63
CA LEU A 86 8.58 -9.50 -21.29
C LEU A 86 8.77 -10.88 -20.66
N GLU A 87 10.01 -11.23 -20.36
CA GLU A 87 10.36 -12.47 -19.65
C GLU A 87 10.93 -12.18 -18.26
N PRO A 88 10.54 -12.95 -17.23
CA PRO A 88 11.13 -12.85 -15.91
C PRO A 88 12.56 -13.45 -15.91
N VAL A 89 13.52 -12.68 -15.42
CA VAL A 89 14.91 -13.09 -15.22
C VAL A 89 15.25 -12.96 -13.74
N VAL A 90 15.70 -14.07 -13.15
CA VAL A 90 16.13 -14.11 -11.75
C VAL A 90 17.63 -13.83 -11.67
N HIS A 91 18.02 -12.89 -10.82
CA HIS A 91 19.42 -12.60 -10.51
C HIS A 91 19.62 -12.49 -8.99
N GLU A 92 20.83 -12.78 -8.54
CA GLU A 92 21.24 -12.65 -7.14
C GLU A 92 21.96 -11.31 -6.96
N ALA A 93 21.54 -10.52 -5.97
CA ALA A 93 22.16 -9.24 -5.63
C ALA A 93 22.02 -8.98 -4.12
N LYS A 94 22.87 -8.10 -3.57
CA LYS A 94 22.64 -7.61 -2.21
C LYS A 94 21.43 -6.69 -2.20
N VAL A 95 20.69 -6.70 -1.09
CA VAL A 95 19.48 -5.88 -0.94
C VAL A 95 19.78 -4.39 -1.14
N PHE A 96 20.88 -3.89 -0.56
CA PHE A 96 21.22 -2.48 -0.71
C PHE A 96 21.60 -2.11 -2.16
N GLU A 97 22.29 -3.00 -2.88
CA GLU A 97 22.67 -2.79 -4.28
C GLU A 97 21.42 -2.73 -5.15
N LYS A 98 20.48 -3.65 -4.95
CA LYS A 98 19.22 -3.66 -5.68
C LYS A 98 18.41 -2.39 -5.44
N ILE A 99 18.26 -1.96 -4.18
CA ILE A 99 17.56 -0.71 -3.84
C ILE A 99 18.28 0.49 -4.47
N TYR A 100 19.61 0.53 -4.39
CA TYR A 100 20.40 1.61 -4.96
C TYR A 100 20.22 1.72 -6.48
N LEU A 101 20.34 0.60 -7.20
CA LEU A 101 20.14 0.55 -8.65
C LEU A 101 18.71 0.95 -9.02
N ASP A 102 17.70 0.38 -8.38
CA ASP A 102 16.29 0.66 -8.69
C ASP A 102 15.92 2.15 -8.46
N LEU A 103 16.46 2.79 -7.42
CA LEU A 103 16.24 4.21 -7.16
C LEU A 103 17.03 5.11 -8.11
N GLN A 104 18.25 4.70 -8.50
CA GLN A 104 19.11 5.45 -9.41
C GLN A 104 18.58 5.42 -10.84
N GLU A 105 18.10 4.25 -11.32
CA GLU A 105 17.50 4.07 -12.64
C GLU A 105 16.29 4.99 -12.85
N ASP A 106 15.51 5.22 -11.80
CA ASP A 106 14.32 6.09 -11.84
C ASP A 106 14.63 7.55 -11.45
N GLU A 107 15.89 7.89 -11.17
CA GLU A 107 16.32 9.20 -10.64
C GLU A 107 15.54 9.65 -9.39
N MET A 108 15.10 8.70 -8.57
CA MET A 108 14.24 8.95 -7.42
C MET A 108 15.02 9.59 -6.27
N GLN A 109 14.40 10.59 -5.64
CA GLN A 109 14.93 11.25 -4.46
C GLN A 109 13.92 11.21 -3.31
N PHE A 110 14.42 10.99 -2.10
CA PHE A 110 13.65 11.09 -0.87
C PHE A 110 13.14 12.53 -0.69
N SER A 111 11.88 12.67 -0.32
CA SER A 111 11.29 13.99 -0.03
C SER A 111 11.61 14.48 1.37
N ASP A 112 11.87 13.58 2.32
CA ASP A 112 12.34 13.95 3.64
C ASP A 112 13.88 14.07 3.67
N GLU A 113 14.38 15.24 4.09
CA GLU A 113 15.81 15.54 4.16
C GLU A 113 16.56 14.59 5.11
N LYS A 114 15.93 14.16 6.21
CA LYS A 114 16.53 13.22 7.17
C LYS A 114 16.71 11.85 6.53
N PHE A 115 15.70 11.37 5.81
CA PHE A 115 15.77 10.09 5.11
C PHE A 115 16.78 10.13 3.97
N LYS A 116 16.91 11.26 3.28
CA LYS A 116 17.96 11.46 2.28
C LYS A 116 19.35 11.31 2.88
N ILE A 117 19.64 12.01 3.99
CA ILE A 117 20.93 11.93 4.67
C ILE A 117 21.19 10.49 5.19
N LEU A 118 20.18 9.89 5.83
CA LEU A 118 20.26 8.51 6.33
C LEU A 118 20.56 7.53 5.20
N TYR A 119 19.83 7.62 4.09
CA TYR A 119 20.00 6.76 2.93
C TYR A 119 21.46 6.77 2.44
N TYR A 120 22.01 7.95 2.13
CA TYR A 120 23.39 8.03 1.64
C TYR A 120 24.39 7.52 2.68
N THR A 121 24.21 7.86 3.95
CA THR A 121 25.10 7.38 5.03
C THR A 121 25.07 5.86 5.15
N ILE A 122 23.88 5.24 5.03
CA ILE A 122 23.70 3.78 5.08
C ILE A 122 24.35 3.12 3.86
N ILE A 123 24.10 3.65 2.66
CA ILE A 123 24.69 3.10 1.42
C ILE A 123 26.23 3.18 1.46
N ASP A 124 26.78 4.31 1.88
CA ASP A 124 28.24 4.48 2.00
C ASP A 124 28.84 3.50 3.02
N THR A 125 28.18 3.30 4.16
CA THR A 125 28.64 2.32 5.15
C THR A 125 28.50 0.88 4.67
N LEU A 126 27.45 0.54 3.92
CA LEU A 126 27.24 -0.79 3.33
C LEU A 126 28.23 -1.10 2.19
N HIS A 127 28.65 -0.09 1.42
CA HIS A 127 29.71 -0.25 0.41
C HIS A 127 31.08 -0.50 1.04
N GLN A 128 31.38 0.14 2.17
CA GLN A 128 32.70 0.07 2.81
C GLN A 128 32.86 -1.13 3.73
N ALA A 129 31.79 -1.60 4.37
CA ALA A 129 31.86 -2.66 5.36
C ALA A 129 31.58 -4.04 4.76
N GLU A 130 32.47 -5.01 4.99
CA GLU A 130 32.19 -6.42 4.70
C GLU A 130 31.05 -6.96 5.57
N ALA A 131 30.95 -6.51 6.82
CA ALA A 131 29.91 -6.88 7.76
C ALA A 131 29.27 -5.64 8.39
N PHE A 132 28.03 -5.36 8.00
CA PHE A 132 27.26 -4.26 8.57
C PHE A 132 26.79 -4.59 9.99
N GLN A 133 27.24 -3.81 10.97
CA GLN A 133 26.76 -3.87 12.35
C GLN A 133 25.93 -2.64 12.68
N LEU A 134 24.64 -2.86 12.94
CA LEU A 134 23.68 -1.79 13.22
C LEU A 134 24.08 -0.92 14.42
N ARG A 135 24.68 -1.50 15.47
CA ARG A 135 25.11 -0.76 16.66
C ARG A 135 26.21 0.23 16.35
N ASP A 136 27.22 -0.21 15.61
CA ASP A 136 28.36 0.64 15.21
C ASP A 136 27.89 1.76 14.29
N PHE A 137 26.92 1.47 13.41
CA PHE A 137 26.28 2.47 12.56
C PHE A 137 25.55 3.53 13.40
N ILE A 138 24.67 3.12 14.32
CA ILE A 138 23.91 4.04 15.17
C ILE A 138 24.84 4.95 15.99
N SER A 139 25.95 4.41 16.50
CA SER A 139 26.92 5.18 17.29
C SER A 139 27.63 6.31 16.54
N LYS A 140 27.62 6.28 15.20
CA LYS A 140 28.23 7.29 14.33
C LYS A 140 27.24 8.39 13.93
N LEU A 141 25.95 8.20 14.18
CA LEU A 141 24.92 9.17 13.85
C LEU A 141 24.86 10.30 14.88
N ASP A 142 24.33 11.44 14.49
CA ASP A 142 23.95 12.48 15.43
C ASP A 142 22.69 12.07 16.22
N GLN A 143 22.48 12.71 17.37
CA GLN A 143 21.40 12.37 18.29
C GLN A 143 20.01 12.41 17.63
N SER A 144 19.77 13.30 16.66
CA SER A 144 18.49 13.41 15.97
C SER A 144 18.23 12.20 15.08
N MET A 145 19.22 11.79 14.29
CA MET A 145 19.13 10.62 13.41
C MET A 145 19.10 9.31 14.19
N GLU A 146 19.87 9.20 15.28
CA GLU A 146 19.81 8.03 16.19
C GLU A 146 18.39 7.81 16.73
N ASN A 147 17.73 8.88 17.18
CA ASN A 147 16.36 8.79 17.68
C ASN A 147 15.37 8.34 16.60
N GLU A 148 15.54 8.83 15.36
CA GLU A 148 14.71 8.44 14.21
C GLU A 148 14.90 6.95 13.89
N VAL A 149 16.16 6.51 13.74
CA VAL A 149 16.51 5.11 13.47
C VAL A 149 15.97 4.19 14.56
N THR A 150 16.13 4.57 15.84
CA THR A 150 15.60 3.79 16.97
C THR A 150 14.07 3.69 16.90
N THR A 151 13.38 4.77 16.54
CA THR A 151 11.92 4.78 16.37
C THR A 151 11.49 3.86 15.23
N ILE A 152 12.22 3.87 14.11
CA ILE A 152 11.98 2.97 12.97
C ILE A 152 12.11 1.50 13.39
N LEU A 153 13.21 1.16 14.08
CA LEU A 153 13.47 -0.22 14.53
C LEU A 153 12.44 -0.70 15.56
N MET A 154 12.08 0.15 16.53
CA MET A 154 11.04 -0.17 17.51
C MET A 154 9.66 -0.39 16.88
N ASN A 155 9.38 0.25 15.74
CA ASN A 155 8.13 0.04 15.02
C ASN A 155 8.03 -1.34 14.36
N ASP A 156 9.14 -1.87 13.80
CA ASP A 156 9.14 -3.22 13.22
C ASP A 156 8.92 -4.30 14.28
N GLU A 157 9.52 -4.12 15.47
CA GLU A 157 9.39 -5.08 16.57
C GLU A 157 7.99 -5.09 17.20
N ARG A 158 7.23 -4.00 17.04
CA ARG A 158 5.94 -3.77 17.69
C ARG A 158 4.89 -4.82 17.29
N TYR A 159 4.97 -5.36 16.07
CA TYR A 159 4.01 -6.31 15.53
C TYR A 159 4.68 -7.65 15.24
N ARG A 160 4.69 -8.55 16.23
CA ARG A 160 5.08 -9.95 16.06
C ARG A 160 3.85 -10.82 15.81
N LEU A 161 3.90 -11.72 14.82
CA LEU A 161 2.86 -12.73 14.65
C LEU A 161 2.91 -13.68 15.85
N HIS A 162 1.89 -13.64 16.70
CA HIS A 162 1.79 -14.53 17.85
C HIS A 162 0.79 -15.64 17.56
N ASP A 163 1.19 -16.90 17.81
CA ASP A 163 0.31 -18.08 17.91
C ASP A 163 -0.56 -18.40 16.67
N TRP A 164 -0.02 -18.17 15.47
CA TRP A 164 -0.68 -18.60 14.22
C TRP A 164 -0.63 -20.12 13.99
N GLU A 165 0.35 -20.79 14.61
CA GLU A 165 0.50 -22.25 14.57
C GLU A 165 -0.71 -22.98 15.14
N ARG A 166 -1.38 -22.41 16.14
CA ARG A 166 -2.64 -22.94 16.70
C ARG A 166 -3.76 -23.02 15.66
N ASN A 167 -3.72 -22.16 14.64
CA ASN A 167 -4.67 -22.15 13.53
C ASN A 167 -4.16 -22.92 12.30
N HIS A 168 -3.11 -23.73 12.45
CA HIS A 168 -2.46 -24.49 11.35
C HIS A 168 -1.97 -23.60 10.20
N ILE A 169 -1.71 -22.32 10.47
CA ILE A 169 -1.10 -21.41 9.51
C ILE A 169 0.34 -21.20 9.95
N ILE A 170 1.30 -21.62 9.13
CA ILE A 170 2.73 -21.44 9.38
C ILE A 170 3.19 -20.25 8.53
N PRO A 171 3.41 -19.06 9.11
CA PRO A 171 3.90 -17.92 8.37
C PRO A 171 5.31 -18.21 7.83
N LYS A 172 5.61 -17.72 6.62
CA LYS A 172 6.99 -17.72 6.13
C LYS A 172 7.86 -16.83 7.02
N GLU A 173 9.11 -17.24 7.21
CA GLU A 173 10.08 -16.42 7.96
C GLU A 173 10.30 -15.07 7.27
N LYS A 174 10.55 -14.01 8.05
CA LYS A 174 10.82 -12.67 7.53
C LYS A 174 11.97 -12.65 6.52
N LYS A 175 13.02 -13.46 6.74
CA LYS A 175 14.18 -13.56 5.83
C LYS A 175 13.79 -14.09 4.45
N ALA A 176 12.95 -15.11 4.40
CA ALA A 176 12.50 -15.70 3.14
C ALA A 176 11.58 -14.78 2.30
N THR A 177 11.16 -13.63 2.82
CA THR A 177 10.28 -12.67 2.15
C THR A 177 10.93 -11.32 1.90
N VAL A 178 12.25 -11.17 2.17
CA VAL A 178 12.97 -9.90 1.99
C VAL A 178 12.94 -9.45 0.53
N SER A 179 13.23 -10.34 -0.42
CA SER A 179 13.18 -10.02 -1.85
C SER A 179 11.82 -9.45 -2.27
N GLN A 180 10.74 -10.14 -1.88
CA GLN A 180 9.37 -9.70 -2.13
C GLN A 180 9.08 -8.35 -1.45
N LEU A 181 9.52 -8.17 -0.20
CA LEU A 181 9.31 -6.93 0.57
C LEU A 181 9.97 -5.74 -0.12
N VAL A 182 11.22 -5.89 -0.57
CA VAL A 182 11.96 -4.86 -1.32
C VAL A 182 11.20 -4.52 -2.60
N THR A 183 10.92 -5.52 -3.44
CA THR A 183 10.21 -5.33 -4.70
C THR A 183 8.84 -4.66 -4.50
N GLN A 184 8.07 -5.09 -3.51
CA GLN A 184 6.76 -4.50 -3.23
C GLN A 184 6.86 -3.06 -2.74
N THR A 185 7.88 -2.74 -1.92
CA THR A 185 8.08 -1.39 -1.38
C THR A 185 8.46 -0.42 -2.51
N ILE A 186 9.44 -0.78 -3.34
CA ILE A 186 9.89 0.03 -4.48
C ILE A 186 8.77 0.20 -5.51
N LEU A 187 8.10 -0.88 -5.92
CA LEU A 187 6.99 -0.79 -6.88
C LEU A 187 5.81 0.03 -6.34
N SER A 188 5.54 -0.03 -5.03
CA SER A 188 4.51 0.80 -4.41
C SER A 188 4.89 2.28 -4.42
N LEU A 189 6.16 2.60 -4.18
CA LEU A 189 6.67 3.96 -4.28
C LEU A 189 6.59 4.48 -5.72
N ARG A 190 7.01 3.68 -6.72
CA ARG A 190 6.85 4.00 -8.15
C ARG A 190 5.39 4.29 -8.50
N CYS A 191 4.47 3.42 -8.08
CA CYS A 191 3.03 3.63 -8.35
C CYS A 191 2.53 4.94 -7.74
N PHE A 192 2.96 5.28 -6.52
CA PHE A 192 2.58 6.51 -5.85
C PHE A 192 3.12 7.75 -6.57
N LEU A 193 4.39 7.74 -6.97
CA LEU A 193 5.01 8.86 -7.72
C LEU A 193 4.36 9.04 -9.09
N ILE A 194 4.06 7.95 -9.80
CA ILE A 194 3.32 8.00 -11.06
C ILE A 194 1.95 8.64 -10.85
N ASP A 195 1.24 8.29 -9.77
CA ASP A 195 -0.04 8.90 -9.44
C ASP A 195 0.07 10.42 -9.20
N GLN A 196 1.12 10.85 -8.48
CA GLN A 196 1.39 12.28 -8.31
C GLN A 196 1.69 12.98 -9.64
N LYS A 197 2.49 12.36 -10.51
CA LYS A 197 2.83 12.90 -11.84
C LYS A 197 1.62 13.01 -12.75
N VAL A 198 0.74 12.01 -12.75
CA VAL A 198 -0.53 12.06 -13.51
C VAL A 198 -1.41 13.21 -13.01
N VAL A 199 -1.51 13.43 -11.70
CA VAL A 199 -2.27 14.56 -11.14
C VAL A 199 -1.65 15.90 -11.53
N GLU A 200 -0.32 16.01 -11.53
CA GLU A 200 0.40 17.21 -11.98
C GLU A 200 0.05 17.56 -13.44
N TYR A 201 0.12 16.59 -14.35
CA TYR A 201 -0.24 16.79 -15.75
C TYR A 201 -1.73 17.09 -15.98
N GLN A 202 -2.62 16.53 -15.16
CA GLN A 202 -4.04 16.88 -15.18
C GLN A 202 -4.28 18.36 -14.81
N VAL A 203 -3.50 18.89 -13.86
CA VAL A 203 -3.57 20.32 -13.51
C VAL A 203 -3.00 21.19 -14.62
N GLU A 204 -1.93 20.77 -15.29
CA GLU A 204 -1.34 21.50 -16.41
C GLU A 204 -2.25 21.58 -17.64
N THR A 205 -2.95 20.49 -17.97
CA THR A 205 -3.93 20.46 -19.07
C THR A 205 -5.16 21.32 -18.82
N SER A 206 -5.43 21.70 -17.57
CA SER A 206 -6.52 22.62 -17.22
C SER A 206 -6.20 24.09 -17.50
N LYS A 207 -4.95 24.43 -17.84
CA LYS A 207 -4.51 25.80 -18.15
C LYS A 207 -4.83 26.15 -19.62
N PRO A 208 -5.43 27.32 -19.90
CA PRO A 208 -5.95 27.65 -21.23
C PRO A 208 -4.90 27.90 -22.33
N GLU A 209 -3.61 27.99 -21.99
CA GLU A 209 -2.53 28.34 -22.92
C GLU A 209 -1.60 27.16 -23.30
N VAL A 210 -1.90 25.95 -22.84
CA VAL A 210 -1.00 24.79 -23.00
C VAL A 210 -1.51 23.86 -24.12
N ASN A 211 -0.60 23.39 -24.97
CA ASN A 211 -0.91 22.34 -25.94
C ASN A 211 -1.16 21.02 -25.20
N THR A 212 -2.42 20.59 -25.14
CA THR A 212 -2.86 19.46 -24.31
C THR A 212 -2.57 18.08 -24.92
N LEU A 213 -2.34 18.00 -26.23
CA LEU A 213 -2.12 16.74 -26.95
C LEU A 213 -0.92 15.93 -26.46
N PRO A 214 0.31 16.49 -26.35
CA PRO A 214 1.47 15.73 -25.86
C PRO A 214 1.28 15.30 -24.40
N ILE A 215 0.73 16.16 -23.55
CA ILE A 215 0.51 15.85 -22.13
C ILE A 215 -0.52 14.72 -21.97
N MET A 216 -1.53 14.64 -22.84
CA MET A 216 -2.48 13.52 -22.83
C MET A 216 -1.84 12.20 -23.27
N GLU A 217 -0.84 12.23 -24.16
CA GLU A 217 -0.07 11.04 -24.53
C GLU A 217 0.78 10.57 -23.35
N ASP A 218 1.49 11.49 -22.68
CA ASP A 218 2.25 11.19 -21.47
C ASP A 218 1.36 10.58 -20.38
N ILE A 219 0.20 11.18 -20.08
CA ILE A 219 -0.76 10.64 -19.11
C ILE A 219 -1.16 9.20 -19.48
N ARG A 220 -1.41 8.92 -20.76
CA ARG A 220 -1.79 7.57 -21.21
C ARG A 220 -0.66 6.57 -20.95
N ASP A 221 0.58 6.97 -21.22
CA ASP A 221 1.74 6.10 -21.04
C ASP A 221 2.05 5.85 -19.56
N TYR A 222 1.94 6.87 -18.71
CA TYR A 222 2.03 6.71 -17.25
C TYR A 222 0.94 5.77 -16.70
N LEU A 223 -0.31 5.86 -17.20
CA LEU A 223 -1.39 4.96 -16.81
C LEU A 223 -1.14 3.51 -17.27
N ARG A 224 -0.57 3.31 -18.46
CA ARG A 224 -0.13 1.99 -18.94
C ARG A 224 0.95 1.42 -18.03
N LEU A 225 1.97 2.21 -17.70
CA LEU A 225 3.04 1.82 -16.79
C LEU A 225 2.48 1.44 -15.42
N LYS A 226 1.61 2.28 -14.83
CA LYS A 226 0.93 1.98 -13.57
C LYS A 226 0.20 0.63 -13.60
N THR A 227 -0.47 0.34 -14.72
CA THR A 227 -1.21 -0.92 -14.89
C THR A 227 -0.25 -2.12 -14.90
N LEU A 228 0.90 -2.01 -15.56
CA LEU A 228 1.94 -3.05 -15.55
C LEU A 228 2.53 -3.25 -14.15
N LEU A 229 2.89 -2.17 -13.45
CA LEU A 229 3.43 -2.22 -12.09
C LEU A 229 2.42 -2.83 -11.10
N SER A 230 1.15 -2.48 -11.23
CA SER A 230 0.08 -3.04 -10.38
C SER A 230 -0.12 -4.53 -10.60
N LYS A 231 -0.02 -5.00 -11.85
CA LYS A 231 -0.02 -6.44 -12.16
C LYS A 231 1.17 -7.15 -11.52
N LYS A 232 2.38 -6.57 -11.59
CA LYS A 232 3.58 -7.11 -10.92
C LYS A 232 3.42 -7.17 -9.39
N LEU A 233 2.73 -6.19 -8.81
CA LEU A 233 2.38 -6.16 -7.38
C LEU A 233 1.27 -7.17 -6.98
N GLY A 234 0.64 -7.84 -7.95
CA GLY A 234 -0.53 -8.69 -7.69
C GLY A 234 -1.77 -7.91 -7.24
N LYS A 235 -1.80 -6.58 -7.43
CA LYS A 235 -2.95 -5.74 -7.09
C LYS A 235 -3.94 -5.74 -8.26
N VAL A 236 -5.21 -6.01 -7.97
CA VAL A 236 -6.30 -5.86 -8.95
C VAL A 236 -6.51 -4.35 -9.18
N VAL A 237 -6.18 -3.86 -10.37
CA VAL A 237 -6.49 -2.49 -10.78
C VAL A 237 -7.98 -2.42 -11.07
N GLY A 238 -8.76 -1.97 -10.09
CA GLY A 238 -10.15 -1.59 -10.35
C GLY A 238 -10.15 -0.40 -11.29
N SER A 239 -10.55 -0.61 -12.54
CA SER A 239 -10.90 0.49 -13.44
C SER A 239 -12.12 1.17 -12.82
N LYS A 240 -11.93 2.31 -12.15
CA LYS A 240 -13.06 3.19 -11.83
C LYS A 240 -13.48 3.80 -13.17
N ILE A 241 -14.53 3.22 -13.74
CA ILE A 241 -15.35 3.79 -14.81
C ILE A 241 -16.14 4.97 -14.24
#